data_AF-A0A173FDG9-F1
#
_entry.id   AF-A0A173FDG9-F1
#
_cell.length_a   1.000
_cell.length_b   1.000
_cell.length_c   1.000
_cell.angle_alpha   90.00
_cell.angle_beta   90.00
_cell.angle_gamma   90.00
#
_symmetry.space_group_name_H-M   'P 1'
#
loop_
_entity.id
_entity.type
_entity.pdbx_description
1 polymer ?
#
loop_
_entity_poly.entity_id
_entity_poly.type
_entity_poly.pdbx_seq_one_letter_code
_entity_poly.pdbx_strand_id
1 'polypeptide(L)'
;CPDCVVDCNGAKCQQKMKRDGTCEKPQIYTRPKDVTPKKIKVLFSGENQEDITEKLSSFCSNPKSKIDRNYQTLQCYYKKPDHNNCEMKGSSYKDKHDPNIIISDECFHLWVKNLLIDTIKWETKLKKCINNTNVTNCNSGCNENCECFENWVEQKKKEWENVNDVYKDQKEILGIYYKKLENLFDSYFFEVMGALENEEKHGKWNQLTAKLKQIIKPSKENRDSGNSQDTIKLLLDHLKETATTCIDNNSLESDENCTRTKSNPCIRNANSSKPPKTVKHIAEIMQQRARKQLEEGGVGEIILKGDATRGKYTKKNGKAVALNDICDITLEHSNRNDVYSKEPCGGKGTGTGIETRFEIGTVWEKDNKYTRKDHEDVLIPPRRRHMCTSNLEYLETKDSPYTNNDGKLVNDSFLGDVLLSAKYEAKKIMELYDKNKVKSGQNDKNGLTDDKTVCRAMKYSFADIGDIIRGRDIWDNETGMKKIREYLPTIFGTIKDKLPNGIKHNYEDPNYIKLREDWWEANRHQVWRAMKCAMKNGNIDK
;
A
#
# COMPACT_ATOMS: atom_id res chain seq x y z
N CYS A 1 -0.13 9.49 39.17
CA CYS A 1 -1.48 8.99 39.50
C CYS A 1 -1.84 9.37 40.93
N PRO A 2 -3.11 9.60 41.27
CA PRO A 2 -3.48 9.83 42.66
C PRO A 2 -3.16 8.59 43.51
N ASP A 3 -2.68 8.80 44.74
CA ASP A 3 -2.36 7.73 45.71
C ASP A 3 -3.59 6.93 46.19
N CYS A 4 -4.76 7.24 45.64
CA CYS A 4 -6.07 6.76 46.06
C CYS A 4 -6.87 6.31 44.83
N VAL A 5 -7.49 5.14 44.92
CA VAL A 5 -8.50 4.65 43.96
C VAL A 5 -9.64 5.66 43.91
N VAL A 6 -10.11 5.99 42.71
CA VAL A 6 -11.23 6.91 42.50
C VAL A 6 -12.43 6.16 41.92
N ASP A 7 -13.62 6.50 42.40
CA ASP A 7 -14.90 6.07 41.84
C ASP A 7 -15.45 7.22 40.99
N CYS A 8 -15.67 6.97 39.70
CA CYS A 8 -16.09 7.97 38.74
C CYS A 8 -17.48 7.63 38.20
N ASN A 9 -18.45 8.51 38.44
CA ASN A 9 -19.78 8.41 37.85
C ASN A 9 -20.02 9.62 36.93
N GLY A 10 -20.03 9.36 35.62
CA GLY A 10 -20.07 10.41 34.60
C GLY A 10 -18.85 11.32 34.66
N ALA A 11 -19.08 12.64 34.79
CA ALA A 11 -18.01 13.64 34.86
C ALA A 11 -17.47 13.89 36.29
N LYS A 12 -17.95 13.17 37.30
CA LYS A 12 -17.53 13.36 38.70
C LYS A 12 -16.78 12.14 39.20
N CYS A 13 -15.55 12.37 39.65
CA CYS A 13 -14.72 11.37 40.32
C CYS A 13 -14.56 11.72 41.79
N GLN A 14 -14.72 10.74 42.67
CA GLN A 14 -14.50 10.88 44.11
C GLN A 14 -13.48 9.84 44.57
N GLN A 15 -12.66 10.20 45.55
CA GLN A 15 -11.73 9.23 46.15
C GLN A 15 -12.52 8.16 46.88
N LYS A 16 -12.18 6.91 46.63
CA LYS A 16 -12.77 5.77 47.29
C LYS A 16 -12.12 5.63 48.66
N MET A 17 -12.92 5.83 49.71
CA MET A 17 -12.47 5.81 51.10
C MET A 17 -12.81 4.47 51.76
N LYS A 18 -11.91 3.97 52.59
CA LYS A 18 -12.15 2.83 53.48
C LYS A 18 -13.00 3.28 54.68
N ARG A 19 -13.56 2.30 55.40
CA ARG A 19 -14.38 2.54 56.61
C ARG A 19 -13.62 3.27 57.74
N ASP A 20 -12.29 3.23 57.72
CA ASP A 20 -11.41 3.92 58.68
C ASP A 20 -11.07 5.36 58.26
N GLY A 21 -11.65 5.87 57.16
CA GLY A 21 -11.41 7.22 56.65
C GLY A 21 -10.11 7.37 55.86
N THR A 22 -9.32 6.30 55.71
CA THR A 22 -8.14 6.31 54.84
C THR A 22 -8.54 6.03 53.40
N CYS A 23 -7.84 6.64 52.45
CA CYS A 23 -8.13 6.37 51.06
C CYS A 23 -7.69 4.96 50.65
N GLU A 24 -8.47 4.33 49.78
CA GLU A 24 -8.17 3.02 49.24
C GLU A 24 -6.94 3.15 48.33
N LYS A 25 -5.78 2.70 48.81
CA LYS A 25 -4.55 2.70 48.00
C LYS A 25 -4.69 1.77 46.79
N PRO A 26 -4.01 2.06 45.66
CA PRO A 26 -3.89 1.12 44.55
C PRO A 26 -3.40 -0.24 45.06
N GLN A 27 -4.10 -1.32 44.72
CA GLN A 27 -3.65 -2.65 45.09
C GLN A 27 -2.35 -2.98 44.34
N ILE A 28 -1.27 -3.26 45.08
CA ILE A 28 -0.08 -3.91 44.54
C ILE A 28 -0.45 -5.37 44.31
N TYR A 29 -0.80 -5.71 43.07
CA TYR A 29 -1.40 -6.99 42.75
C TYR A 29 -0.37 -8.13 42.61
N THR A 30 -0.40 -9.08 43.53
CA THR A 30 0.39 -10.31 43.43
C THR A 30 -0.36 -11.37 42.62
N ARG A 31 0.30 -11.97 41.61
CA ARG A 31 -0.30 -13.02 40.78
C ARG A 31 -0.89 -14.18 41.61
N PRO A 32 -2.17 -14.55 41.40
CA PRO A 32 -2.75 -15.75 41.99
C PRO A 32 -2.02 -17.01 41.53
N LYS A 33 -1.74 -17.94 42.46
CA LYS A 33 -0.99 -19.18 42.18
C LYS A 33 -1.72 -20.11 41.19
N ASP A 34 -3.02 -19.95 41.02
CA ASP A 34 -3.90 -20.79 40.22
C ASP A 34 -4.06 -20.35 38.75
N VAL A 35 -3.44 -19.24 38.34
CA VAL A 35 -3.58 -18.73 36.96
C VAL A 35 -2.24 -18.80 36.22
N THR A 36 -2.24 -19.44 35.06
CA THR A 36 -1.05 -19.54 34.18
C THR A 36 -1.07 -18.40 33.15
N PRO A 37 -0.09 -17.48 33.16
CA PRO A 37 -0.04 -16.36 32.24
C PRO A 37 0.44 -16.82 30.87
N LYS A 38 -0.17 -16.25 29.85
CA LYS A 38 0.31 -16.36 28.49
C LYS A 38 1.46 -15.38 28.30
N LYS A 39 2.59 -15.90 27.82
CA LYS A 39 3.79 -15.11 27.52
C LYS A 39 3.67 -14.59 26.09
N ILE A 40 3.66 -13.27 25.93
CA ILE A 40 3.68 -12.58 24.65
C ILE A 40 5.03 -11.89 24.51
N LYS A 41 5.77 -12.25 23.46
CA LYS A 41 7.02 -11.58 23.13
C LYS A 41 6.69 -10.37 22.26
N VAL A 42 7.01 -9.18 22.72
CA VAL A 42 6.72 -7.90 22.03
C VAL A 42 8.00 -7.14 21.75
N LEU A 43 8.09 -6.56 20.56
CA LEU A 43 9.17 -5.66 20.17
C LEU A 43 8.87 -4.25 20.69
N PHE A 44 9.73 -3.72 21.54
CA PHE A 44 9.58 -2.39 22.14
C PHE A 44 10.72 -1.47 21.71
N SER A 45 10.37 -0.32 21.14
CA SER A 45 11.31 0.66 20.61
C SER A 45 11.92 1.57 21.69
N GLY A 46 11.46 1.51 22.95
CA GLY A 46 12.00 2.34 24.03
C GLY A 46 11.32 3.72 24.14
N GLU A 47 11.36 4.33 25.32
CA GLU A 47 10.74 5.65 25.60
C GLU A 47 11.65 6.85 25.28
N ASN A 48 12.96 6.61 25.08
CA ASN A 48 13.94 7.68 24.82
C ASN A 48 13.67 8.41 23.48
N GLN A 49 14.22 9.60 23.28
CA GLN A 49 13.91 10.48 22.14
C GLN A 49 14.67 10.16 20.84
N GLU A 50 15.38 9.03 20.76
CA GLU A 50 16.24 8.66 19.63
C GLU A 50 15.45 8.23 18.36
N ASP A 51 16.15 8.21 17.22
CA ASP A 51 15.62 7.82 15.92
C ASP A 51 15.13 6.36 15.92
N ILE A 52 13.98 6.07 15.29
CA ILE A 52 13.38 4.72 15.33
C ILE A 52 14.28 3.64 14.71
N THR A 53 15.10 3.99 13.74
CA THR A 53 16.06 3.06 13.09
C THR A 53 17.25 2.76 13.99
N GLU A 54 17.66 3.70 14.84
CA GLU A 54 18.70 3.50 15.84
C GLU A 54 18.18 2.65 17.00
N LYS A 55 16.98 2.97 17.48
CA LYS A 55 16.28 2.23 18.54
C LYS A 55 16.07 0.76 18.20
N LEU A 56 15.71 0.48 16.96
CA LEU A 56 15.45 -0.86 16.46
C LEU A 56 16.64 -1.41 15.67
N SER A 57 17.84 -0.81 15.79
CA SER A 57 19.02 -1.21 15.01
C SER A 57 19.35 -2.70 15.14
N SER A 58 19.33 -3.25 16.36
CA SER A 58 19.51 -4.68 16.62
C SER A 58 18.49 -5.52 15.84
N PHE A 59 17.23 -5.11 15.88
CA PHE A 59 16.14 -5.80 15.20
C PHE A 59 16.26 -5.68 13.68
N CYS A 60 16.59 -4.49 13.16
CA CYS A 60 16.79 -4.23 11.74
C CYS A 60 17.95 -5.07 11.18
N SER A 61 19.05 -5.21 11.92
CA SER A 61 20.22 -5.99 11.48
C SER A 61 19.97 -7.50 11.51
N ASN A 62 19.15 -7.99 12.43
CA ASN A 62 18.81 -9.42 12.49
C ASN A 62 17.38 -9.66 13.00
N PRO A 63 16.36 -9.53 12.12
CA PRO A 63 14.95 -9.65 12.50
C PRO A 63 14.57 -11.02 13.07
N LYS A 64 15.36 -12.06 12.74
CA LYS A 64 15.15 -13.45 13.18
C LYS A 64 15.86 -13.77 14.51
N SER A 65 16.65 -12.84 15.05
CA SER A 65 17.36 -13.06 16.31
C SER A 65 16.38 -13.28 17.45
N LYS A 66 16.57 -14.38 18.20
CA LYS A 66 15.82 -14.62 19.44
C LYS A 66 16.33 -13.76 20.61
N ILE A 67 17.55 -13.23 20.49
CA ILE A 67 18.29 -12.47 21.49
C ILE A 67 18.39 -11.03 20.97
N ASP A 68 17.26 -10.36 20.88
CA ASP A 68 17.22 -8.91 20.63
C ASP A 68 17.00 -8.19 21.94
N ARG A 69 17.70 -7.07 22.16
CA ARG A 69 17.55 -6.23 23.36
C ARG A 69 16.21 -5.49 23.38
N ASN A 70 15.59 -5.29 22.23
CA ASN A 70 14.29 -4.64 22.07
C ASN A 70 13.12 -5.58 22.37
N TYR A 71 13.32 -6.89 22.44
CA TYR A 71 12.25 -7.82 22.79
C TYR A 71 12.00 -7.85 24.30
N GLN A 72 10.74 -7.64 24.68
CA GLN A 72 10.24 -7.78 26.04
C GLN A 72 9.21 -8.90 26.10
N THR A 73 9.10 -9.57 27.25
CA THR A 73 8.09 -10.60 27.47
C THR A 73 6.99 -10.04 28.38
N LEU A 74 5.80 -9.83 27.81
CA LEU A 74 4.59 -9.54 28.57
C LEU A 74 3.99 -10.85 29.07
N GLN A 75 3.79 -11.00 30.37
CA GLN A 75 3.07 -12.12 30.96
C GLN A 75 1.65 -11.66 31.26
N CYS A 76 0.71 -12.09 30.43
CA CYS A 76 -0.68 -11.66 30.50
C CYS A 76 -1.54 -12.76 31.12
N TYR A 77 -2.38 -12.44 32.10
CA TYR A 77 -3.36 -13.38 32.62
C TYR A 77 -4.69 -12.71 32.99
N TYR A 78 -5.75 -13.50 32.96
CA TYR A 78 -7.11 -13.04 33.20
C TYR A 78 -7.80 -13.91 34.28
N LYS A 79 -8.55 -13.27 35.18
CA LYS A 79 -9.49 -13.92 36.11
C LYS A 79 -10.70 -12.98 36.28
N LYS A 80 -11.91 -13.54 36.15
CA LYS A 80 -13.28 -12.98 36.38
C LYS A 80 -13.37 -11.61 37.12
N PRO A 81 -14.45 -10.83 36.88
CA PRO A 81 -14.47 -9.42 36.47
C PRO A 81 -13.82 -8.38 37.42
N ASP A 82 -13.31 -8.79 38.58
CA ASP A 82 -12.69 -7.90 39.57
C ASP A 82 -11.14 -7.93 39.51
N HIS A 83 -10.53 -8.82 38.72
CA HIS A 83 -9.11 -9.17 38.87
C HIS A 83 -8.37 -9.56 37.57
N ASN A 84 -8.14 -8.61 36.66
CA ASN A 84 -7.21 -8.83 35.51
C ASN A 84 -5.86 -8.18 35.80
N ASN A 85 -4.74 -8.81 35.45
CA ASN A 85 -3.41 -8.24 35.69
C ASN A 85 -2.36 -8.68 34.67
N CYS A 86 -1.36 -7.82 34.49
CA CYS A 86 -0.24 -8.04 33.58
C CYS A 86 1.09 -7.79 34.28
N GLU A 87 2.07 -8.64 34.01
CA GLU A 87 3.45 -8.49 34.52
C GLU A 87 4.42 -8.43 33.32
N MET A 88 5.10 -7.30 33.14
CA MET A 88 6.13 -7.14 32.10
C MET A 88 7.48 -7.62 32.63
N LYS A 89 8.13 -8.55 31.92
CA LYS A 89 9.50 -8.99 32.22
C LYS A 89 10.41 -8.66 31.03
N GLY A 90 11.28 -7.67 31.22
CA GLY A 90 12.24 -7.19 30.21
C GLY A 90 13.50 -6.61 30.85
N SER A 91 14.62 -6.66 30.13
CA SER A 91 15.95 -6.24 30.62
C SER A 91 16.23 -4.74 30.55
N SER A 92 15.38 -3.95 29.87
CA SER A 92 15.58 -2.51 29.61
C SER A 92 14.72 -1.57 30.45
N TYR A 93 13.71 -2.07 31.18
CA TYR A 93 12.93 -1.26 32.12
C TYR A 93 13.72 -1.16 33.44
N LYS A 94 14.34 -0.01 33.68
CA LYS A 94 15.17 0.28 34.87
C LYS A 94 14.60 1.45 35.68
N ASP A 95 13.30 1.67 35.67
CA ASP A 95 12.76 2.60 36.66
C ASP A 95 12.59 1.86 38.00
N LYS A 96 13.38 2.26 39.00
CA LYS A 96 13.36 1.68 40.35
C LYS A 96 12.17 2.19 41.17
N HIS A 97 11.43 3.17 40.65
CA HIS A 97 10.33 3.84 41.36
C HIS A 97 8.93 3.50 40.85
N ASP A 98 8.81 2.73 39.77
CA ASP A 98 7.52 2.27 39.26
C ASP A 98 7.27 0.81 39.68
N PRO A 99 6.25 0.50 40.51
CA PRO A 99 6.00 -0.87 40.92
C PRO A 99 5.79 -1.77 39.69
N ASN A 100 6.46 -2.92 39.65
CA ASN A 100 6.44 -3.95 38.59
C ASN A 100 5.06 -4.56 38.28
N ILE A 101 3.96 -3.95 38.71
CA ILE A 101 2.61 -4.48 38.63
C ILE A 101 1.69 -3.42 38.04
N ILE A 102 1.20 -3.76 36.87
CA ILE A 102 0.45 -2.93 35.94
C ILE A 102 -0.97 -3.53 35.89
N ILE A 103 -2.01 -2.73 36.17
CA ILE A 103 -3.39 -3.18 36.44
C ILE A 103 -4.15 -3.42 35.12
N SER A 104 -4.81 -4.60 35.03
CA SER A 104 -5.92 -5.05 34.15
C SER A 104 -5.91 -4.78 32.63
N ASP A 105 -5.67 -3.54 32.22
CA ASP A 105 -5.93 -3.03 30.87
C ASP A 105 -4.64 -2.60 30.15
N GLU A 106 -3.56 -2.49 30.91
CA GLU A 106 -2.32 -1.83 30.48
C GLU A 106 -1.50 -2.64 29.48
N CYS A 107 -1.60 -3.98 29.39
CA CYS A 107 -0.87 -4.72 28.35
C CYS A 107 -1.36 -4.40 26.94
N PHE A 108 -2.68 -4.48 26.74
CA PHE A 108 -3.30 -4.13 25.48
C PHE A 108 -3.09 -2.65 25.18
N HIS A 109 -3.31 -1.79 26.20
CA HIS A 109 -3.12 -0.36 26.09
C HIS A 109 -1.67 0.04 25.75
N LEU A 110 -0.68 -0.51 26.45
CA LEU A 110 0.73 -0.29 26.19
C LEU A 110 1.11 -0.79 24.80
N TRP A 111 0.64 -1.97 24.39
CA TRP A 111 0.91 -2.47 23.04
C TRP A 111 0.36 -1.54 21.95
N VAL A 112 -0.90 -1.09 22.10
CA VAL A 112 -1.54 -0.15 21.16
C VAL A 112 -0.86 1.20 21.16
N LYS A 113 -0.55 1.77 22.34
CA LYS A 113 0.19 3.03 22.48
C LYS A 113 1.52 2.98 21.72
N ASN A 114 2.31 1.93 21.93
CA ASN A 114 3.59 1.78 21.25
C ASN A 114 3.42 1.57 19.75
N LEU A 115 2.43 0.78 19.33
CA LEU A 115 2.11 0.61 17.91
C LEU A 115 1.84 1.97 17.23
N LEU A 116 1.04 2.83 17.86
CA LEU A 116 0.68 4.15 17.33
C LEU A 116 1.88 5.12 17.30
N ILE A 117 2.68 5.16 18.37
CA ILE A 117 3.91 5.98 18.44
C ILE A 117 4.87 5.54 17.34
N ASP A 118 5.21 4.25 17.28
CA ASP A 118 6.15 3.70 16.31
C ASP A 118 5.66 3.92 14.87
N THR A 119 4.35 3.80 14.63
CA THR A 119 3.74 4.08 13.32
C THR A 119 4.04 5.51 12.87
N ILE A 120 3.82 6.51 13.74
CA ILE A 120 4.07 7.92 13.41
C ILE A 120 5.55 8.18 13.16
N LYS A 121 6.42 7.57 13.97
CA LYS A 121 7.88 7.67 13.82
C LYS A 121 8.35 7.07 12.49
N TRP A 122 7.86 5.87 12.15
CA TRP A 122 8.14 5.23 10.86
C TRP A 122 7.63 6.05 9.67
N GLU A 123 6.38 6.52 9.70
CA GLU A 123 5.81 7.35 8.64
C GLU A 123 6.64 8.64 8.44
N THR A 124 7.14 9.23 9.52
CA THR A 124 7.96 10.44 9.47
C THR A 124 9.34 10.14 8.90
N LYS A 125 10.01 9.09 9.39
CA LYS A 125 11.33 8.64 8.92
C LYS A 125 11.31 8.26 7.44
N LEU A 126 10.30 7.53 7.01
CA LEU A 126 10.19 6.99 5.65
C LEU A 126 9.52 7.96 4.67
N LYS A 127 8.99 9.10 5.12
CA LYS A 127 8.28 10.07 4.27
C LYS A 127 9.06 10.40 2.99
N LYS A 128 10.38 10.63 3.09
CA LYS A 128 11.23 10.96 1.95
C LYS A 128 11.49 9.76 1.03
N CYS A 129 11.60 8.57 1.61
CA CYS A 129 11.82 7.30 0.91
C CYS A 129 10.57 6.86 0.13
N ILE A 130 9.39 6.92 0.76
CA ILE A 130 8.10 6.58 0.15
C ILE A 130 7.78 7.55 -0.98
N ASN A 131 8.03 8.86 -0.79
CA ASN A 131 7.80 9.89 -1.80
C ASN A 131 8.91 9.98 -2.87
N ASN A 132 9.90 9.09 -2.83
CA ASN A 132 11.00 9.02 -3.80
C ASN A 132 11.78 10.35 -3.95
N THR A 133 11.83 11.18 -2.91
CA THR A 133 12.34 12.57 -3.01
C THR A 133 13.87 12.70 -3.05
N ASN A 134 14.61 11.69 -2.55
CA ASN A 134 16.07 11.71 -2.38
C ASN A 134 16.78 10.40 -2.80
N VAL A 135 16.14 9.53 -3.60
CA VAL A 135 16.62 8.16 -3.92
C VAL A 135 17.77 8.16 -4.95
N THR A 136 18.34 9.32 -5.28
CA THR A 136 19.38 9.46 -6.30
C THR A 136 20.74 8.88 -5.93
N ASN A 137 20.91 8.42 -4.68
CA ASN A 137 22.16 7.85 -4.23
C ASN A 137 21.99 6.36 -4.00
N CYS A 138 22.75 5.57 -4.75
CA CYS A 138 22.88 4.13 -4.60
C CYS A 138 23.18 3.60 -3.20
N ASN A 139 23.57 4.48 -2.29
CA ASN A 139 23.78 4.20 -0.87
C ASN A 139 22.67 4.84 -0.04
N SER A 140 21.40 4.75 -0.49
CA SER A 140 20.31 5.35 0.26
C SER A 140 19.98 4.42 1.44
N GLY A 141 20.13 4.92 2.67
CA GLY A 141 19.59 4.25 3.86
C GLY A 141 18.08 4.01 3.77
N CYS A 142 17.39 4.54 2.76
CA CYS A 142 15.98 4.25 2.50
C CYS A 142 15.71 2.77 2.28
N ASN A 143 16.59 2.03 1.58
CA ASN A 143 16.35 0.61 1.32
C ASN A 143 16.34 -0.20 2.62
N GLU A 144 17.41 -0.07 3.38
CA GLU A 144 17.57 -0.70 4.70
C GLU A 144 16.43 -0.31 5.64
N ASN A 145 16.02 0.97 5.62
CA ASN A 145 14.92 1.45 6.44
C ASN A 145 13.55 0.91 5.97
N CYS A 146 13.30 0.81 4.66
CA CYS A 146 12.08 0.21 4.10
C CYS A 146 12.00 -1.29 4.44
N GLU A 147 13.12 -2.02 4.31
CA GLU A 147 13.21 -3.44 4.69
C GLU A 147 13.02 -3.63 6.20
N CYS A 148 13.65 -2.80 7.03
CA CYS A 148 13.43 -2.87 8.47
C CYS A 148 11.97 -2.58 8.84
N PHE A 149 11.35 -1.61 8.18
CA PHE A 149 9.95 -1.30 8.40
C PHE A 149 9.02 -2.46 8.00
N GLU A 150 9.25 -3.11 6.85
CA GLU A 150 8.49 -4.32 6.47
C GLU A 150 8.62 -5.42 7.53
N ASN A 151 9.85 -5.70 7.98
CA ASN A 151 10.10 -6.67 9.04
C ASN A 151 9.39 -6.28 10.35
N TRP A 152 9.42 -5.00 10.72
CA TRP A 152 8.73 -4.48 11.89
C TRP A 152 7.21 -4.68 11.79
N VAL A 153 6.60 -4.39 10.63
CA VAL A 153 5.16 -4.61 10.41
C VAL A 153 4.80 -6.09 10.53
N GLU A 154 5.57 -6.99 9.91
CA GLU A 154 5.35 -8.44 10.01
C GLU A 154 5.50 -8.94 11.45
N GLN A 155 6.43 -8.38 12.20
CA GLN A 155 6.57 -8.66 13.63
C GLN A 155 5.35 -8.16 14.43
N LYS A 156 4.82 -6.96 14.13
CA LYS A 156 3.61 -6.44 14.77
C LYS A 156 2.35 -7.24 14.42
N LYS A 157 2.26 -7.81 13.21
CA LYS A 157 1.19 -8.76 12.85
C LYS A 157 1.22 -10.02 13.71
N LYS A 158 2.39 -10.61 13.91
CA LYS A 158 2.57 -11.78 14.79
C LYS A 158 2.28 -11.45 16.26
N GLU A 159 2.68 -10.28 16.72
CA GLU A 159 2.34 -9.81 18.07
C GLU A 159 0.83 -9.67 18.23
N TRP A 160 0.15 -9.06 17.25
CA TRP A 160 -1.29 -8.88 17.26
C TRP A 160 -2.04 -10.20 17.34
N GLU A 161 -1.64 -11.24 16.60
CA GLU A 161 -2.25 -12.58 16.72
C GLU A 161 -2.16 -13.12 18.16
N ASN A 162 -1.00 -12.96 18.80
CA ASN A 162 -0.79 -13.43 20.17
C ASN A 162 -1.57 -12.62 21.22
N VAL A 163 -1.59 -11.29 21.06
CA VAL A 163 -2.38 -10.36 21.87
C VAL A 163 -3.85 -10.69 21.70
N ASN A 164 -4.35 -10.72 20.47
CA ASN A 164 -5.74 -11.01 20.16
C ASN A 164 -6.21 -12.36 20.70
N ASP A 165 -5.36 -13.40 20.66
CA ASP A 165 -5.69 -14.72 21.19
C ASP A 165 -5.85 -14.75 22.73
N VAL A 166 -5.21 -13.84 23.47
CA VAL A 166 -5.47 -13.67 24.93
C VAL A 166 -6.88 -13.14 25.18
N TYR A 167 -7.37 -12.28 24.29
CA TYR A 167 -8.59 -11.51 24.50
C TYR A 167 -9.80 -12.04 23.69
N LYS A 168 -9.61 -12.93 22.71
CA LYS A 168 -10.66 -13.35 21.74
C LYS A 168 -11.96 -13.90 22.37
N ASP A 169 -11.86 -14.56 23.53
CA ASP A 169 -13.00 -15.23 24.20
C ASP A 169 -13.78 -14.28 25.15
N GLN A 170 -13.45 -12.99 25.17
CA GLN A 170 -13.92 -12.02 26.17
C GLN A 170 -14.85 -10.93 25.59
N LYS A 171 -15.62 -11.27 24.54
CA LYS A 171 -16.37 -10.32 23.69
C LYS A 171 -17.35 -9.39 24.43
N GLU A 172 -17.97 -9.82 25.52
CA GLU A 172 -18.94 -9.00 26.29
C GLU A 172 -18.29 -7.85 27.07
N ILE A 173 -17.13 -8.07 27.71
CA ILE A 173 -16.39 -7.04 28.47
C ILE A 173 -15.52 -6.20 27.54
N LEU A 174 -15.02 -6.80 26.44
CA LEU A 174 -14.45 -6.04 25.34
C LEU A 174 -15.46 -5.15 24.61
N GLY A 175 -16.75 -5.19 24.92
CA GLY A 175 -17.65 -4.10 24.56
C GLY A 175 -17.11 -2.73 24.97
N ILE A 176 -16.40 -2.61 26.11
CA ILE A 176 -15.75 -1.35 26.54
C ILE A 176 -14.44 -1.10 25.79
N TYR A 177 -13.62 -2.14 25.58
CA TYR A 177 -12.34 -2.02 24.87
C TYR A 177 -12.53 -1.73 23.37
N TYR A 178 -13.38 -2.49 22.69
CA TYR A 178 -13.79 -2.29 21.30
C TYR A 178 -14.49 -0.93 21.11
N LYS A 179 -15.31 -0.46 22.06
CA LYS A 179 -15.82 0.93 22.07
C LYS A 179 -14.72 1.98 22.31
N LYS A 180 -13.74 1.72 23.18
CA LYS A 180 -12.55 2.60 23.38
C LYS A 180 -11.67 2.65 22.14
N LEU A 181 -11.63 1.59 21.33
CA LEU A 181 -10.94 1.57 20.05
C LEU A 181 -11.77 2.18 18.90
N GLU A 182 -13.10 2.20 18.97
CA GLU A 182 -13.87 3.13 18.12
C GLU A 182 -13.47 4.58 18.40
N ASN A 183 -13.10 4.87 19.66
CA ASN A 183 -12.52 6.13 20.14
C ASN A 183 -10.99 6.05 20.34
N LEU A 184 -10.29 5.17 19.60
CA LEU A 184 -8.82 4.93 19.72
C LEU A 184 -8.07 6.26 19.65
N PHE A 185 -8.57 7.17 18.83
CA PHE A 185 -7.97 8.46 18.55
C PHE A 185 -8.14 9.48 19.66
N ASP A 186 -9.19 9.35 20.46
CA ASP A 186 -9.44 10.30 21.55
C ASP A 186 -8.78 9.80 22.83
N SER A 187 -8.74 8.48 23.04
CA SER A 187 -8.21 7.85 24.26
C SER A 187 -6.67 7.89 24.34
N TYR A 188 -5.97 7.76 23.21
CA TYR A 188 -4.50 7.70 23.18
C TYR A 188 -3.84 9.02 22.80
N PHE A 189 -4.62 10.07 22.50
CA PHE A 189 -4.11 11.35 21.99
C PHE A 189 -3.00 11.93 22.85
N PHE A 190 -3.27 12.13 24.15
CA PHE A 190 -2.33 12.78 25.05
C PHE A 190 -1.04 11.98 25.24
N GLU A 191 -1.16 10.66 25.33
CA GLU A 191 -0.01 9.78 25.55
C GLU A 191 0.88 9.66 24.31
N VAL A 192 0.26 9.56 23.13
CA VAL A 192 1.02 9.53 21.88
C VAL A 192 1.64 10.89 21.63
N MET A 193 0.89 11.98 21.74
CA MET A 193 1.42 13.33 21.56
C MET A 193 2.51 13.68 22.57
N GLY A 194 2.42 13.17 23.80
CA GLY A 194 3.46 13.34 24.82
C GLY A 194 4.80 12.71 24.43
N ALA A 195 4.77 11.59 23.70
CA ALA A 195 5.95 10.82 23.29
C ALA A 195 6.56 11.24 21.94
N LEU A 196 5.92 12.15 21.20
CA LEU A 196 6.36 12.65 19.89
C LEU A 196 7.04 14.02 20.01
N GLU A 197 7.89 14.39 19.05
CA GLU A 197 8.57 15.70 19.02
C GLU A 197 8.68 16.32 17.61
N ASN A 198 8.93 17.64 17.54
CA ASN A 198 9.23 18.36 16.29
C ASN A 198 8.20 18.09 15.17
N GLU A 199 8.65 17.66 13.97
CA GLU A 199 7.78 17.31 12.84
C GLU A 199 6.75 16.21 13.18
N GLU A 200 6.99 15.40 14.22
CA GLU A 200 6.08 14.35 14.68
C GLU A 200 4.91 14.93 15.51
N LYS A 201 5.11 16.05 16.21
CA LYS A 201 4.05 16.74 16.97
C LYS A 201 3.13 17.58 16.07
N HIS A 202 3.64 18.10 14.96
CA HIS A 202 2.87 19.01 14.10
C HIS A 202 1.91 18.27 13.17
N GLY A 203 0.69 18.02 13.66
CA GLY A 203 -0.43 17.57 12.83
C GLY A 203 -0.34 16.13 12.33
N LYS A 204 0.73 15.37 12.67
CA LYS A 204 0.87 13.95 12.30
C LYS A 204 -0.15 13.06 12.96
N TRP A 205 -0.47 13.30 14.24
CA TRP A 205 -1.58 12.61 14.89
C TRP A 205 -2.89 12.83 14.13
N ASN A 206 -3.17 14.08 13.75
CA ASN A 206 -4.38 14.41 12.98
C ASN A 206 -4.36 13.77 11.60
N GLN A 207 -3.19 13.72 10.93
CA GLN A 207 -3.01 13.01 9.67
C GLN A 207 -3.29 11.51 9.84
N LEU A 208 -2.57 10.82 10.73
CA LEU A 208 -2.76 9.39 10.99
C LEU A 208 -4.21 9.07 11.39
N THR A 209 -4.81 9.90 12.25
CA THR A 209 -6.20 9.77 12.66
C THR A 209 -7.17 9.94 11.49
N ALA A 210 -6.97 10.94 10.63
CA ALA A 210 -7.80 11.15 9.44
C ALA A 210 -7.66 9.99 8.45
N LYS A 211 -6.42 9.54 8.19
CA LYS A 211 -6.11 8.38 7.37
C LYS A 211 -6.82 7.13 7.89
N LEU A 212 -6.73 6.86 9.18
CA LEU A 212 -7.35 5.68 9.79
C LEU A 212 -8.87 5.77 9.81
N LYS A 213 -9.46 6.96 10.08
CA LYS A 213 -10.91 7.17 9.93
C LYS A 213 -11.38 6.86 8.50
N GLN A 214 -10.60 7.23 7.49
CA GLN A 214 -10.89 6.88 6.08
C GLN A 214 -10.77 5.38 5.80
N ILE A 215 -9.80 4.68 6.40
CA ILE A 215 -9.63 3.23 6.26
C ILE A 215 -10.79 2.47 6.94
N ILE A 216 -11.27 2.94 8.10
CA ILE A 216 -12.30 2.26 8.91
C ILE A 216 -13.71 2.50 8.35
N LYS A 217 -14.00 3.68 7.79
CA LYS A 217 -15.36 4.08 7.35
C LYS A 217 -16.03 3.07 6.40
N PRO A 218 -15.37 2.57 5.33
CA PRO A 218 -15.97 1.58 4.42
C PRO A 218 -16.24 0.21 5.04
N SER A 219 -15.64 -0.10 6.19
CA SER A 219 -15.86 -1.37 6.91
C SER A 219 -17.13 -1.33 7.75
N LYS A 220 -17.48 -0.15 8.31
CA LYS A 220 -18.69 0.04 9.12
C LYS A 220 -19.99 0.00 8.30
N GLU A 221 -19.94 0.38 7.02
CA GLU A 221 -21.11 0.39 6.13
C GLU A 221 -21.48 -1.01 5.57
N ASN A 222 -20.57 -2.00 5.66
CA ASN A 222 -20.76 -3.34 5.09
C ASN A 222 -20.87 -4.48 6.14
N ARG A 223 -20.74 -4.19 7.43
CA ARG A 223 -20.84 -5.18 8.52
C ARG A 223 -21.66 -4.62 9.67
N ASP A 224 -22.71 -5.31 10.08
CA ASP A 224 -23.54 -5.00 11.26
C ASP A 224 -22.78 -5.06 12.61
N SER A 225 -21.46 -5.29 12.61
CA SER A 225 -20.63 -5.16 13.81
C SER A 225 -19.32 -4.44 13.49
N GLY A 226 -19.27 -3.13 13.79
CA GLY A 226 -18.03 -2.36 13.84
C GLY A 226 -17.17 -2.82 15.03
N ASN A 227 -16.51 -3.97 14.90
CA ASN A 227 -15.65 -4.50 15.95
C ASN A 227 -14.23 -3.94 15.77
N SER A 228 -13.61 -3.41 16.83
CA SER A 228 -12.30 -2.77 16.71
C SER A 228 -11.12 -3.72 16.50
N GLN A 229 -11.33 -5.02 16.69
CA GLN A 229 -10.46 -6.09 16.20
C GLN A 229 -10.16 -5.89 14.70
N ASP A 230 -11.17 -5.44 13.93
CA ASP A 230 -11.01 -5.13 12.52
C ASP A 230 -10.16 -3.86 12.33
N THR A 231 -10.17 -2.91 13.27
CA THR A 231 -9.44 -1.64 13.15
C THR A 231 -7.92 -1.80 13.25
N ILE A 232 -7.42 -2.54 14.24
CA ILE A 232 -5.97 -2.81 14.35
C ILE A 232 -5.48 -3.64 13.17
N LYS A 233 -6.28 -4.64 12.76
CA LYS A 233 -5.97 -5.44 11.57
C LYS A 233 -5.86 -4.56 10.31
N LEU A 234 -6.84 -3.68 10.09
CA LEU A 234 -6.83 -2.71 8.99
C LEU A 234 -5.62 -1.76 9.03
N LEU A 235 -5.23 -1.27 10.22
CA LEU A 235 -4.01 -0.48 10.39
C LEU A 235 -2.77 -1.28 9.97
N LEU A 236 -2.60 -2.50 10.47
CA LEU A 236 -1.44 -3.35 10.15
C LEU A 236 -1.40 -3.75 8.67
N ASP A 237 -2.56 -3.94 8.04
CA ASP A 237 -2.67 -4.20 6.60
C ASP A 237 -2.25 -2.96 5.79
N HIS A 238 -2.69 -1.77 6.19
CA HIS A 238 -2.25 -0.50 5.59
C HIS A 238 -0.73 -0.27 5.74
N LEU A 239 -0.18 -0.55 6.92
CA LEU A 239 1.27 -0.43 7.16
C LEU A 239 2.07 -1.42 6.33
N LYS A 240 1.58 -2.65 6.16
CA LYS A 240 2.22 -3.66 5.31
C LYS A 240 2.28 -3.17 3.88
N GLU A 241 1.18 -2.65 3.37
CA GLU A 241 1.14 -2.11 2.03
C GLU A 241 2.05 -0.89 1.84
N THR A 242 2.12 -0.02 2.85
CA THR A 242 3.06 1.11 2.87
C THR A 242 4.50 0.63 2.82
N ALA A 243 4.85 -0.43 3.56
CA ALA A 243 6.17 -1.04 3.53
C ALA A 243 6.51 -1.63 2.16
N THR A 244 5.58 -2.38 1.56
CA THR A 244 5.76 -2.91 0.20
C THR A 244 5.95 -1.78 -0.81
N THR A 245 5.23 -0.67 -0.67
CA THR A 245 5.37 0.51 -1.54
C THR A 245 6.72 1.20 -1.34
N CYS A 246 7.19 1.30 -0.10
CA CYS A 246 8.52 1.79 0.23
C CYS A 246 9.60 0.96 -0.47
N ILE A 247 9.53 -0.37 -0.37
CA ILE A 247 10.47 -1.29 -1.02
C ILE A 247 10.37 -1.18 -2.55
N ASP A 248 9.17 -1.20 -3.11
CA ASP A 248 8.97 -1.10 -4.57
C ASP A 248 9.57 0.20 -5.13
N ASN A 249 9.45 1.32 -4.41
CA ASN A 249 9.99 2.63 -4.82
C ASN A 249 11.51 2.74 -4.66
N ASN A 250 12.11 1.93 -3.77
CA ASN A 250 13.51 2.01 -3.40
C ASN A 250 14.33 0.77 -3.83
N SER A 251 13.70 -0.17 -4.55
CA SER A 251 14.37 -1.37 -5.06
C SER A 251 15.53 -0.97 -5.96
N LEU A 252 16.76 -1.34 -5.59
CA LEU A 252 17.91 -1.19 -6.49
C LEU A 252 17.66 -2.09 -7.71
N GLU A 253 17.84 -1.54 -8.91
CA GLU A 253 18.09 -2.39 -10.07
C GLU A 253 19.32 -3.25 -9.72
N SER A 254 19.25 -4.55 -9.97
CA SER A 254 20.26 -5.58 -9.71
C SER A 254 21.55 -5.41 -10.52
N ASP A 255 22.07 -4.18 -10.62
CA ASP A 255 23.43 -3.92 -11.03
C ASP A 255 24.27 -3.73 -9.76
N GLU A 256 24.87 -4.82 -9.30
CA GLU A 256 26.03 -4.81 -8.43
C GLU A 256 27.03 -3.75 -8.93
N ASN A 257 27.41 -2.84 -8.03
CA ASN A 257 28.10 -1.58 -8.30
C ASN A 257 27.25 -0.58 -9.08
N CYS A 258 26.84 0.47 -8.38
CA CYS A 258 26.41 1.69 -9.03
C CYS A 258 27.48 2.23 -9.95
N THR A 259 27.32 1.86 -11.22
CA THR A 259 28.27 2.19 -12.26
C THR A 259 28.34 3.71 -12.36
N ARG A 260 29.56 4.23 -12.24
CA ARG A 260 29.90 5.62 -12.48
C ARG A 260 29.17 6.10 -13.73
N THR A 261 28.64 7.32 -13.70
CA THR A 261 28.00 7.99 -14.83
C THR A 261 28.72 7.65 -16.13
N LYS A 262 28.08 6.85 -16.99
CA LYS A 262 28.62 6.56 -18.33
C LYS A 262 28.76 7.89 -19.04
N SER A 263 29.96 8.19 -19.54
CA SER A 263 30.19 9.38 -20.35
C SER A 263 29.25 9.36 -21.54
N ASN A 264 28.48 10.44 -21.75
CA ASN A 264 27.57 10.53 -22.88
C ASN A 264 28.43 10.72 -24.15
N PRO A 265 28.41 9.75 -25.10
CA PRO A 265 29.24 9.80 -26.29
C PRO A 265 28.88 10.96 -27.24
N CYS A 266 27.72 11.61 -27.06
CA CYS A 266 27.30 12.77 -27.83
C CYS A 266 27.84 14.10 -27.29
N ILE A 267 28.49 14.12 -26.11
CA ILE A 267 29.09 15.35 -25.56
C ILE A 267 30.44 15.59 -26.23
N ARG A 268 30.49 16.59 -27.11
CA ARG A 268 31.72 17.00 -27.81
C ARG A 268 32.75 17.68 -26.90
N ASN A 269 32.34 18.25 -25.77
CA ASN A 269 33.21 18.91 -24.79
C ASN A 269 32.86 18.47 -23.35
N ALA A 270 33.64 17.55 -22.80
CA ALA A 270 33.45 17.02 -21.44
C ALA A 270 33.70 18.07 -20.32
N ASN A 271 34.26 19.24 -20.64
CA ASN A 271 34.60 20.31 -19.70
C ASN A 271 33.48 21.34 -19.46
N SER A 272 32.22 21.03 -19.81
CA SER A 272 31.11 21.94 -19.49
C SER A 272 30.87 21.96 -17.98
N SER A 273 30.76 23.14 -17.38
CA SER A 273 30.54 23.36 -15.94
C SER A 273 29.19 22.87 -15.40
N LYS A 274 28.34 22.27 -16.25
CA LYS A 274 27.04 21.72 -15.87
C LYS A 274 27.08 20.19 -15.98
N PRO A 275 26.90 19.45 -14.87
CA PRO A 275 26.89 18.00 -14.92
C PRO A 275 25.70 17.51 -15.77
N PRO A 276 25.90 16.53 -16.65
CA PRO A 276 24.82 16.00 -17.48
C PRO A 276 23.73 15.38 -16.60
N LYS A 277 22.45 15.63 -16.94
CA LYS A 277 21.29 15.00 -16.31
C LYS A 277 20.70 13.96 -17.25
N THR A 278 20.40 12.78 -16.73
CA THR A 278 19.76 11.71 -17.51
C THR A 278 18.26 11.95 -17.63
N VAL A 279 17.63 11.40 -18.68
CA VAL A 279 16.17 11.41 -18.81
C VAL A 279 15.50 10.72 -17.60
N LYS A 280 16.13 9.66 -17.07
CA LYS A 280 15.69 8.99 -15.83
C LYS A 280 15.58 9.97 -14.66
N HIS A 281 16.60 10.82 -14.47
CA HIS A 281 16.57 11.85 -13.42
C HIS A 281 15.44 12.88 -13.60
N ILE A 282 15.16 13.27 -14.85
CA ILE A 282 14.03 14.18 -15.12
C ILE A 282 12.69 13.48 -14.84
N ALA A 283 12.53 12.22 -15.25
CA ALA A 283 11.34 11.42 -14.97
C ALA A 283 11.11 11.22 -13.47
N GLU A 284 12.17 11.01 -12.68
CA GLU A 284 12.12 10.95 -11.22
C GLU A 284 11.57 12.27 -10.63
N ILE A 285 12.10 13.42 -11.04
CA ILE A 285 11.61 14.74 -10.60
C ILE A 285 10.12 14.92 -10.98
N MET A 286 9.72 14.48 -12.17
CA MET A 286 8.32 14.54 -12.59
C MET A 286 7.42 13.63 -11.74
N GLN A 287 7.88 12.43 -11.39
CA GLN A 287 7.14 11.52 -10.52
C GLN A 287 7.03 12.07 -9.09
N GLN A 288 8.10 12.66 -8.54
CA GLN A 288 8.05 13.35 -7.25
C GLN A 288 7.01 14.48 -7.25
N ARG A 289 6.93 15.25 -8.33
CA ARG A 289 5.92 16.31 -8.50
C ARG A 289 4.50 15.74 -8.56
N ALA A 290 4.29 14.65 -9.31
CA ALA A 290 3.00 13.97 -9.36
C ALA A 290 2.58 13.45 -7.98
N ARG A 291 3.51 12.86 -7.22
CA ARG A 291 3.26 12.40 -5.86
C ARG A 291 2.92 13.54 -4.91
N LYS A 292 3.67 14.63 -4.97
CA LYS A 292 3.40 15.84 -4.19
C LYS A 292 2.03 16.42 -4.53
N GLN A 293 1.69 16.46 -5.82
CA GLN A 293 0.38 16.90 -6.30
C GLN A 293 -0.76 16.06 -5.69
N LEU A 294 -0.67 14.73 -5.74
CA LEU A 294 -1.66 13.82 -5.15
C LEU A 294 -1.91 14.11 -3.66
N GLU A 295 -0.84 14.32 -2.89
CA GLU A 295 -0.93 14.54 -1.44
C GLU A 295 -1.39 15.96 -1.07
N GLU A 296 -0.90 16.99 -1.76
CA GLU A 296 -1.24 18.39 -1.46
C GLU A 296 -2.64 18.78 -1.92
N GLY A 297 -3.22 18.06 -2.88
CA GLY A 297 -4.56 18.29 -3.41
C GLY A 297 -5.69 18.10 -2.40
N GLY A 298 -5.41 17.54 -1.22
CA GLY A 298 -6.42 17.27 -0.19
C GLY A 298 -7.21 15.98 -0.42
N VAL A 299 -6.92 15.25 -1.50
CA VAL A 299 -7.43 13.90 -1.75
C VAL A 299 -6.52 12.86 -1.11
N GLY A 300 -5.22 12.92 -1.42
CA GLY A 300 -4.24 11.95 -0.94
C GLY A 300 -4.39 10.57 -1.57
N GLU A 301 -3.36 9.73 -1.43
CA GLU A 301 -3.39 8.36 -1.96
C GLU A 301 -4.59 7.57 -1.42
N ILE A 302 -4.91 7.70 -0.12
CA ILE A 302 -5.89 6.85 0.57
C ILE A 302 -7.29 6.91 -0.04
N ILE A 303 -7.69 8.05 -0.60
CA ILE A 303 -9.02 8.22 -1.17
C ILE A 303 -9.10 7.62 -2.58
N LEU A 304 -8.09 7.87 -3.43
CA LEU A 304 -8.08 7.40 -4.82
C LEU A 304 -7.57 5.99 -4.98
N LYS A 305 -6.90 5.45 -3.96
CA LYS A 305 -6.41 4.08 -3.95
C LYS A 305 -7.58 3.11 -3.98
N GLY A 306 -7.63 2.33 -5.05
CA GLY A 306 -8.54 1.20 -5.16
C GLY A 306 -8.00 0.00 -4.37
N ASP A 307 -8.90 -0.85 -3.92
CA ASP A 307 -8.61 -2.17 -3.38
C ASP A 307 -9.32 -3.21 -4.23
N ALA A 308 -8.60 -3.82 -5.17
CA ALA A 308 -9.17 -4.80 -6.09
C ALA A 308 -9.78 -6.03 -5.37
N THR A 309 -9.36 -6.35 -4.14
CA THR A 309 -9.94 -7.46 -3.35
C THR A 309 -11.37 -7.16 -2.90
N ARG A 310 -11.73 -5.88 -2.85
CA ARG A 310 -13.06 -5.36 -2.51
C ARG A 310 -13.90 -5.01 -3.73
N GLY A 311 -13.34 -5.17 -4.93
CA GLY A 311 -14.07 -5.00 -6.19
C GLY A 311 -15.16 -6.07 -6.35
N LYS A 312 -16.17 -5.74 -7.16
CA LYS A 312 -17.22 -6.68 -7.56
C LYS A 312 -17.02 -7.06 -9.02
N TYR A 313 -16.83 -8.35 -9.26
CA TYR A 313 -16.63 -8.92 -10.59
C TYR A 313 -17.79 -9.87 -10.88
N THR A 314 -18.75 -9.42 -11.70
CA THR A 314 -20.01 -10.13 -11.89
C THR A 314 -20.00 -10.89 -13.21
N LYS A 315 -20.31 -12.18 -13.18
CA LYS A 315 -20.56 -12.97 -14.40
C LYS A 315 -22.01 -12.81 -14.87
N LYS A 316 -22.29 -13.24 -16.10
CA LYS A 316 -23.66 -13.32 -16.66
C LYS A 316 -24.68 -14.09 -15.83
N ASN A 317 -24.25 -14.98 -14.93
CA ASN A 317 -25.13 -15.69 -14.00
C ASN A 317 -25.38 -14.92 -12.68
N GLY A 318 -24.91 -13.68 -12.56
CA GLY A 318 -25.08 -12.80 -11.40
C GLY A 318 -24.17 -13.10 -10.21
N LYS A 319 -23.34 -14.15 -10.27
CA LYS A 319 -22.45 -14.52 -9.16
C LYS A 319 -21.18 -13.66 -9.18
N ALA A 320 -20.94 -12.94 -8.08
CA ALA A 320 -19.70 -12.21 -7.85
C ALA A 320 -18.56 -13.19 -7.49
N VAL A 321 -17.36 -12.93 -8.00
CA VAL A 321 -16.15 -13.70 -7.68
C VAL A 321 -15.26 -12.87 -6.76
N ALA A 322 -14.84 -13.45 -5.63
CA ALA A 322 -13.97 -12.79 -4.67
C ALA A 322 -12.50 -12.89 -5.10
N LEU A 323 -11.77 -11.78 -5.01
CA LEU A 323 -10.32 -11.72 -5.21
C LEU A 323 -9.63 -11.61 -3.85
N ASN A 324 -8.72 -12.53 -3.52
CA ASN A 324 -8.03 -12.52 -2.22
C ASN A 324 -6.69 -11.78 -2.25
N ASP A 325 -5.95 -11.90 -3.35
CA ASP A 325 -4.65 -11.27 -3.56
C ASP A 325 -4.53 -10.78 -5.01
N ILE A 326 -3.75 -9.71 -5.23
CA ILE A 326 -3.52 -9.15 -6.57
C ILE A 326 -2.94 -10.21 -7.53
N CYS A 327 -2.05 -11.09 -7.05
CA CYS A 327 -1.46 -12.13 -7.88
C CYS A 327 -2.45 -13.27 -8.21
N ASP A 328 -3.55 -13.41 -7.48
CA ASP A 328 -4.59 -14.42 -7.73
C ASP A 328 -5.59 -13.98 -8.80
N ILE A 329 -5.44 -12.77 -9.36
CA ILE A 329 -6.38 -12.25 -10.36
C ILE A 329 -6.38 -13.12 -11.62
N THR A 330 -7.57 -13.43 -12.13
CA THR A 330 -7.82 -14.29 -13.29
C THR A 330 -8.89 -13.66 -14.19
N LEU A 331 -9.20 -14.30 -15.32
CA LEU A 331 -10.27 -13.90 -16.22
C LEU A 331 -11.63 -13.74 -15.54
N GLU A 332 -11.84 -14.37 -14.38
CA GLU A 332 -13.10 -14.30 -13.65
C GLU A 332 -13.27 -13.00 -12.85
N HIS A 333 -12.18 -12.25 -12.69
CA HIS A 333 -12.12 -11.01 -11.94
C HIS A 333 -12.17 -9.81 -12.90
N SER A 334 -13.23 -9.75 -13.71
CA SER A 334 -13.41 -8.72 -14.73
C SER A 334 -14.88 -8.44 -14.96
N ASN A 335 -15.21 -7.20 -15.29
CA ASN A 335 -16.55 -6.78 -15.69
C ASN A 335 -16.62 -6.50 -17.20
N ARG A 336 -15.84 -7.26 -17.99
CA ARG A 336 -15.88 -7.23 -19.45
C ARG A 336 -17.05 -8.03 -20.01
N ASN A 337 -17.51 -7.66 -21.19
CA ASN A 337 -18.41 -8.47 -21.98
C ASN A 337 -17.66 -9.70 -22.54
N ASP A 338 -17.96 -10.88 -22.00
CA ASP A 338 -17.29 -12.14 -22.33
C ASP A 338 -17.58 -12.70 -23.74
N VAL A 339 -18.54 -12.11 -24.48
CA VAL A 339 -18.81 -12.45 -25.89
C VAL A 339 -17.77 -11.80 -26.78
N TYR A 340 -17.50 -10.51 -26.54
CA TYR A 340 -16.57 -9.73 -27.37
C TYR A 340 -15.12 -9.78 -26.88
N SER A 341 -14.91 -9.96 -25.57
CA SER A 341 -13.59 -10.09 -24.98
C SER A 341 -13.47 -11.40 -24.21
N LYS A 342 -12.84 -12.40 -24.82
CA LYS A 342 -12.59 -13.70 -24.15
C LYS A 342 -11.53 -13.57 -23.05
N GLU A 343 -10.53 -12.74 -23.27
CA GLU A 343 -9.43 -12.45 -22.34
C GLU A 343 -8.77 -11.10 -22.72
N PRO A 344 -7.91 -10.51 -21.86
CA PRO A 344 -7.24 -9.23 -22.15
C PRO A 344 -6.46 -9.20 -23.47
N CYS A 345 -5.85 -10.32 -23.87
CA CYS A 345 -5.11 -10.44 -25.14
C CYS A 345 -5.98 -10.92 -26.32
N GLY A 346 -7.28 -11.11 -26.12
CA GLY A 346 -8.19 -11.64 -27.15
C GLY A 346 -8.26 -10.72 -28.37
N GLY A 347 -8.00 -11.28 -29.56
CA GLY A 347 -7.97 -10.54 -30.83
C GLY A 347 -6.73 -9.64 -31.01
N LYS A 348 -5.79 -9.66 -30.07
CA LYS A 348 -4.56 -8.86 -30.14
C LYS A 348 -3.48 -9.64 -30.87
N GLY A 349 -3.02 -9.10 -32.01
CA GLY A 349 -2.06 -9.77 -32.88
C GLY A 349 -2.69 -10.90 -33.70
N THR A 350 -3.98 -10.83 -34.05
CA THR A 350 -4.66 -11.74 -35.00
C THR A 350 -5.03 -10.98 -36.29
N GLY A 351 -4.85 -11.55 -37.49
CA GLY A 351 -5.00 -10.90 -38.82
C GLY A 351 -4.04 -11.41 -39.92
N THR A 352 -3.80 -10.64 -40.99
CA THR A 352 -2.69 -10.89 -41.92
C THR A 352 -1.48 -10.05 -41.47
N GLY A 353 -0.33 -10.68 -41.20
CA GLY A 353 0.84 -10.05 -40.54
C GLY A 353 0.91 -10.25 -39.01
N ILE A 354 0.56 -11.45 -38.53
CA ILE A 354 0.42 -11.83 -37.11
C ILE A 354 1.77 -12.15 -36.44
N GLU A 355 1.88 -11.77 -35.15
CA GLU A 355 3.02 -11.90 -34.20
C GLU A 355 4.12 -10.82 -34.27
N THR A 356 3.87 -9.70 -34.95
CA THR A 356 4.84 -8.60 -35.12
C THR A 356 5.32 -7.87 -33.85
N ARG A 357 4.71 -8.09 -32.67
CA ARG A 357 5.03 -7.35 -31.43
C ARG A 357 6.53 -7.35 -31.12
N PHE A 358 7.20 -8.47 -31.36
CA PHE A 358 8.63 -8.68 -31.10
C PHE A 358 9.32 -9.44 -32.25
N GLU A 359 8.82 -9.30 -33.48
CA GLU A 359 9.49 -9.86 -34.66
C GLU A 359 10.52 -8.88 -35.21
N ILE A 360 11.77 -9.33 -35.33
CA ILE A 360 12.86 -8.54 -35.90
C ILE A 360 12.57 -8.25 -37.37
N GLY A 361 12.82 -7.00 -37.78
CA GLY A 361 12.52 -6.52 -39.13
C GLY A 361 11.10 -5.97 -39.27
N THR A 362 10.26 -6.06 -38.24
CA THR A 362 8.98 -5.37 -38.23
C THR A 362 9.20 -3.86 -38.30
N VAL A 363 8.74 -3.27 -39.40
CA VAL A 363 8.81 -1.82 -39.60
C VAL A 363 7.75 -1.15 -38.75
N TRP A 364 8.14 -0.11 -38.00
CA TRP A 364 7.19 0.72 -37.27
C TRP A 364 6.60 1.73 -38.24
N GLU A 365 5.28 1.79 -38.28
CA GLU A 365 4.57 2.64 -39.22
C GLU A 365 3.82 3.75 -38.48
N LYS A 366 3.60 4.85 -39.20
CA LYS A 366 2.61 5.85 -38.83
C LYS A 366 1.22 5.22 -38.90
N ASP A 367 0.30 5.71 -38.08
CA ASP A 367 -1.09 5.23 -38.07
C ASP A 367 -2.06 6.42 -37.99
N ASN A 368 -1.97 7.31 -38.98
CA ASN A 368 -2.67 8.61 -39.01
C ASN A 368 -4.20 8.48 -38.88
N LYS A 369 -4.75 7.30 -39.16
CA LYS A 369 -6.18 7.02 -39.00
C LYS A 369 -6.57 6.93 -37.52
N TYR A 370 -5.67 6.40 -36.69
CA TYR A 370 -5.93 6.06 -35.30
C TYR A 370 -5.12 6.87 -34.30
N THR A 371 -4.15 7.68 -34.75
CA THR A 371 -3.47 8.66 -33.90
C THR A 371 -4.31 9.92 -33.68
N ARG A 372 -4.00 10.65 -32.61
CA ARG A 372 -4.54 11.99 -32.35
C ARG A 372 -4.11 12.96 -33.45
N LYS A 373 -4.94 13.99 -33.65
CA LYS A 373 -4.58 15.15 -34.47
C LYS A 373 -3.25 15.75 -33.98
N ASP A 374 -2.45 16.26 -34.91
CA ASP A 374 -1.14 16.88 -34.64
C ASP A 374 -0.06 15.87 -34.17
N HIS A 375 -0.33 14.57 -34.35
CA HIS A 375 0.59 13.46 -34.03
C HIS A 375 0.75 12.49 -35.22
N GLU A 376 0.56 12.98 -36.44
CA GLU A 376 0.62 12.20 -37.69
C GLU A 376 2.02 11.65 -37.98
N ASP A 377 3.07 12.20 -37.37
CA ASP A 377 4.45 11.73 -37.55
C ASP A 377 4.88 10.67 -36.53
N VAL A 378 4.02 10.30 -35.58
CA VAL A 378 4.34 9.33 -34.53
C VAL A 378 4.33 7.90 -35.08
N LEU A 379 5.44 7.20 -34.85
CA LEU A 379 5.56 5.76 -35.14
C LEU A 379 5.01 4.96 -33.96
N ILE A 380 4.01 4.11 -34.21
CA ILE A 380 3.37 3.33 -33.15
C ILE A 380 4.06 1.97 -33.02
N PRO A 381 4.61 1.63 -31.84
CA PRO A 381 5.22 0.33 -31.61
C PRO A 381 4.22 -0.82 -31.87
N PRO A 382 4.61 -1.89 -32.58
CA PRO A 382 3.81 -3.11 -32.71
C PRO A 382 3.38 -3.67 -31.34
N ARG A 383 4.25 -3.57 -30.33
CA ARG A 383 3.93 -3.87 -28.92
C ARG A 383 2.68 -3.10 -28.45
N ARG A 384 2.59 -1.79 -28.68
CA ARG A 384 1.46 -0.95 -28.28
C ARG A 384 0.20 -1.24 -29.10
N ARG A 385 0.32 -1.43 -30.42
CA ARG A 385 -0.82 -1.74 -31.31
C ARG A 385 -1.58 -3.00 -30.88
N HIS A 386 -0.86 -3.97 -30.35
CA HIS A 386 -1.43 -5.25 -29.94
C HIS A 386 -1.45 -5.44 -28.41
N MET A 387 -1.52 -4.34 -27.64
CA MET A 387 -1.60 -4.37 -26.18
C MET A 387 -2.79 -5.17 -25.66
N CYS A 388 -2.57 -5.96 -24.59
CA CYS A 388 -3.60 -6.76 -23.95
C CYS A 388 -4.56 -5.92 -23.11
N THR A 389 -5.40 -5.12 -23.78
CA THR A 389 -6.42 -4.23 -23.20
C THR A 389 -7.84 -4.61 -23.58
N SER A 390 -8.05 -5.79 -24.20
CA SER A 390 -9.36 -6.20 -24.71
C SER A 390 -10.44 -6.21 -23.62
N ASN A 391 -10.11 -6.60 -22.39
CA ASN A 391 -11.07 -6.54 -21.28
C ASN A 391 -11.51 -5.11 -20.98
N LEU A 392 -10.58 -4.14 -21.01
CA LEU A 392 -10.89 -2.72 -20.84
C LEU A 392 -11.76 -2.22 -21.99
N GLU A 393 -11.41 -2.57 -23.23
CA GLU A 393 -12.11 -2.17 -24.46
C GLU A 393 -13.61 -2.53 -24.48
N TYR A 394 -13.97 -3.59 -23.73
CA TYR A 394 -15.32 -4.14 -23.67
C TYR A 394 -15.90 -4.18 -22.25
N LEU A 395 -15.55 -3.24 -21.38
CA LEU A 395 -16.18 -3.10 -20.07
C LEU A 395 -17.69 -2.83 -20.17
N GLU A 396 -18.48 -3.55 -19.38
CA GLU A 396 -19.94 -3.38 -19.29
C GLU A 396 -20.29 -2.23 -18.34
N THR A 397 -19.95 -1.01 -18.76
CA THR A 397 -20.11 0.21 -17.93
C THR A 397 -21.56 0.63 -17.69
N LYS A 398 -22.52 -0.01 -18.38
CA LYS A 398 -23.96 0.15 -18.19
C LYS A 398 -24.55 -0.85 -17.19
N ASP A 399 -23.72 -1.71 -16.61
CA ASP A 399 -24.10 -2.71 -15.61
C ASP A 399 -23.38 -2.48 -14.28
N SER A 400 -23.84 -3.18 -13.22
CA SER A 400 -23.13 -3.22 -11.94
C SER A 400 -21.73 -3.83 -12.14
N PRO A 401 -20.66 -3.27 -11.57
CA PRO A 401 -20.67 -2.25 -10.51
C PRO A 401 -20.65 -0.80 -11.00
N TYR A 402 -20.46 -0.54 -12.30
CA TYR A 402 -20.23 0.79 -12.85
C TYR A 402 -21.46 1.72 -12.82
N THR A 403 -22.66 1.15 -12.80
CA THR A 403 -23.91 1.90 -12.56
C THR A 403 -24.27 2.09 -11.10
N ASN A 404 -23.48 1.55 -10.17
CA ASN A 404 -23.69 1.78 -8.75
C ASN A 404 -23.25 3.20 -8.38
N ASN A 405 -24.01 3.87 -7.52
CA ASN A 405 -23.65 5.16 -6.95
C ASN A 405 -22.54 5.06 -5.88
N ASP A 406 -22.03 3.87 -5.61
CA ASP A 406 -20.86 3.65 -4.74
C ASP A 406 -19.55 3.82 -5.52
N GLY A 407 -19.02 5.06 -5.51
CA GLY A 407 -17.74 5.40 -6.13
C GLY A 407 -16.54 4.62 -5.57
N LYS A 408 -16.60 4.09 -4.33
CA LYS A 408 -15.53 3.25 -3.79
C LYS A 408 -15.59 1.86 -4.43
N LEU A 409 -16.77 1.26 -4.52
CA LEU A 409 -16.95 -0.01 -5.23
C LEU A 409 -16.54 0.10 -6.72
N VAL A 410 -16.92 1.21 -7.37
CA VAL A 410 -16.52 1.49 -8.76
C VAL A 410 -15.00 1.59 -8.88
N ASN A 411 -14.35 2.35 -7.98
CA ASN A 411 -12.90 2.49 -7.95
C ASN A 411 -12.18 1.13 -7.77
N ASP A 412 -12.61 0.37 -6.77
CA ASP A 412 -12.06 -0.93 -6.40
C ASP A 412 -12.21 -1.94 -7.55
N SER A 413 -13.38 -1.96 -8.20
CA SER A 413 -13.66 -2.86 -9.34
C SER A 413 -12.91 -2.45 -10.61
N PHE A 414 -12.86 -1.15 -10.90
CA PHE A 414 -12.12 -0.63 -12.06
C PHE A 414 -10.62 -0.91 -11.94
N LEU A 415 -10.05 -0.73 -10.75
CA LEU A 415 -8.66 -1.11 -10.49
C LEU A 415 -8.44 -2.59 -10.85
N GLY A 416 -9.31 -3.50 -10.41
CA GLY A 416 -9.22 -4.91 -10.75
C GLY A 416 -9.12 -5.18 -12.26
N ASP A 417 -9.98 -4.56 -13.06
CA ASP A 417 -9.92 -4.69 -14.53
C ASP A 417 -8.60 -4.15 -15.12
N VAL A 418 -8.04 -3.07 -14.56
CA VAL A 418 -6.71 -2.54 -14.95
C VAL A 418 -5.59 -3.51 -14.55
N LEU A 419 -5.63 -4.07 -13.34
CA LEU A 419 -4.66 -5.06 -12.86
C LEU A 419 -4.67 -6.32 -13.73
N LEU A 420 -5.86 -6.75 -14.18
CA LEU A 420 -6.01 -7.90 -15.06
C LEU A 420 -5.33 -7.68 -16.41
N SER A 421 -5.54 -6.51 -17.04
CA SER A 421 -4.82 -6.15 -18.29
C SER A 421 -3.32 -6.11 -18.08
N ALA A 422 -2.86 -5.50 -17.00
CA ALA A 422 -1.43 -5.39 -16.68
C ALA A 422 -0.77 -6.78 -16.51
N LYS A 423 -1.41 -7.69 -15.76
CA LYS A 423 -0.93 -9.06 -15.57
C LYS A 423 -0.85 -9.82 -16.89
N TYR A 424 -1.90 -9.74 -17.72
CA TYR A 424 -1.94 -10.47 -19.00
C TYR A 424 -1.00 -9.88 -20.05
N GLU A 425 -0.82 -8.56 -20.07
CA GLU A 425 0.18 -7.91 -20.93
C GLU A 425 1.59 -8.38 -20.55
N ALA A 426 1.93 -8.38 -19.26
CA ALA A 426 3.22 -8.91 -18.79
C ALA A 426 3.41 -10.39 -19.16
N LYS A 427 2.39 -11.22 -18.91
CA LYS A 427 2.39 -12.64 -19.29
C LYS A 427 2.62 -12.82 -20.79
N LYS A 428 1.93 -12.04 -21.63
CA LYS A 428 2.05 -12.14 -23.09
C LYS A 428 3.42 -11.69 -23.58
N ILE A 429 4.00 -10.65 -22.98
CA ILE A 429 5.38 -10.25 -23.27
C ILE A 429 6.30 -11.44 -22.99
N MET A 430 6.25 -12.02 -21.79
CA MET A 430 7.09 -13.17 -21.43
C MET A 430 6.94 -14.34 -22.41
N GLU A 431 5.70 -14.75 -22.71
CA GLU A 431 5.42 -15.83 -23.65
C GLU A 431 6.04 -15.59 -25.04
N LEU A 432 5.94 -14.36 -25.56
CA LEU A 432 6.50 -14.02 -26.87
C LEU A 432 8.03 -13.98 -26.85
N TYR A 433 8.63 -13.49 -25.77
CA TYR A 433 10.07 -13.53 -25.58
C TYR A 433 10.58 -14.97 -25.50
N ASP A 434 9.92 -15.84 -24.73
CA ASP A 434 10.31 -17.25 -24.61
C ASP A 434 10.12 -18.01 -25.92
N LYS A 435 9.03 -17.77 -26.66
CA LYS A 435 8.88 -18.31 -28.03
C LYS A 435 10.02 -17.88 -28.95
N ASN A 436 10.46 -16.63 -28.85
CA ASN A 436 11.53 -16.10 -29.67
C ASN A 436 12.92 -16.61 -29.26
N LYS A 437 13.14 -16.98 -27.99
CA LYS A 437 14.39 -17.65 -27.55
C LYS A 437 14.60 -18.98 -28.28
N VAL A 438 13.53 -19.74 -28.51
CA VAL A 438 13.57 -21.10 -29.09
C VAL A 438 13.75 -21.10 -30.61
N LYS A 439 13.38 -20.03 -31.31
CA LYS A 439 13.55 -19.88 -32.77
C LYS A 439 15.01 -19.53 -33.10
N SER A 440 15.87 -20.56 -33.09
CA SER A 440 17.32 -20.51 -33.36
C SER A 440 17.67 -19.80 -34.69
N GLY A 441 18.70 -18.93 -34.65
CA GLY A 441 19.33 -18.33 -35.84
C GLY A 441 19.65 -16.83 -35.74
N GLN A 442 19.03 -16.09 -34.81
CA GLN A 442 19.30 -14.67 -34.59
C GLN A 442 19.89 -14.36 -33.20
N ASN A 443 20.01 -15.33 -32.30
CA ASN A 443 20.31 -15.14 -30.88
C ASN A 443 21.60 -14.33 -30.58
N ASP A 444 22.61 -14.39 -31.45
CA ASP A 444 23.90 -13.71 -31.22
C ASP A 444 23.88 -12.20 -31.54
N LYS A 445 22.81 -11.67 -32.17
CA LYS A 445 22.70 -10.26 -32.57
C LYS A 445 21.66 -9.44 -31.79
N ASN A 446 20.86 -10.07 -30.92
CA ASN A 446 19.53 -9.53 -30.59
C ASN A 446 19.34 -9.00 -29.16
N GLY A 447 20.09 -9.51 -28.18
CA GLY A 447 19.80 -9.21 -26.76
C GLY A 447 18.41 -9.64 -26.27
N LEU A 448 17.59 -10.31 -27.09
CA LEU A 448 16.20 -10.73 -26.77
C LEU A 448 16.11 -11.95 -25.84
N THR A 449 17.25 -12.44 -25.34
CA THR A 449 17.33 -13.61 -24.47
C THR A 449 17.55 -13.25 -23.00
N ASP A 450 17.85 -11.98 -22.69
CA ASP A 450 18.13 -11.55 -21.32
C ASP A 450 16.88 -11.02 -20.58
N ASP A 451 16.85 -11.25 -19.27
CA ASP A 451 15.76 -10.79 -18.39
C ASP A 451 15.65 -9.25 -18.40
N LYS A 452 16.75 -8.56 -18.71
CA LYS A 452 16.81 -7.10 -18.85
C LYS A 452 15.95 -6.59 -20.01
N THR A 453 15.81 -7.35 -21.09
CA THR A 453 15.03 -6.93 -22.26
C THR A 453 13.53 -7.20 -22.07
N VAL A 454 13.16 -8.28 -21.40
CA VAL A 454 11.78 -8.51 -20.93
C VAL A 454 11.35 -7.37 -20.00
N CYS A 455 12.18 -7.04 -19.01
CA CYS A 455 11.92 -5.92 -18.09
C CYS A 455 11.75 -4.58 -18.84
N ARG A 456 12.50 -4.35 -19.92
CA ARG A 456 12.38 -3.14 -20.74
C ARG A 456 11.03 -3.07 -21.47
N ALA A 457 10.59 -4.17 -22.08
CA ALA A 457 9.29 -4.25 -22.73
C ALA A 457 8.14 -4.04 -21.71
N MET A 458 8.27 -4.63 -20.52
CA MET A 458 7.31 -4.42 -19.43
C MET A 458 7.27 -2.96 -18.96
N LYS A 459 8.41 -2.29 -18.79
CA LYS A 459 8.48 -0.85 -18.45
C LYS A 459 7.75 0.02 -19.48
N TYR A 460 7.90 -0.28 -20.77
CA TYR A 460 7.16 0.42 -21.82
C TYR A 460 5.65 0.14 -21.77
N SER A 461 5.25 -1.14 -21.59
CA SER A 461 3.83 -1.45 -21.48
C SER A 461 3.18 -0.87 -20.22
N PHE A 462 3.91 -0.80 -19.11
CA PHE A 462 3.46 -0.10 -17.90
C PHE A 462 3.18 1.39 -18.15
N ALA A 463 4.08 2.07 -18.86
CA ALA A 463 3.93 3.49 -19.20
C ALA A 463 2.72 3.71 -20.13
N ASP A 464 2.57 2.88 -21.16
CA ASP A 464 1.44 2.94 -22.10
C ASP A 464 0.09 2.69 -21.41
N ILE A 465 0.00 1.68 -20.53
CA ILE A 465 -1.22 1.47 -19.72
C ILE A 465 -1.52 2.74 -18.93
N GLY A 466 -0.50 3.34 -18.30
CA GLY A 466 -0.65 4.62 -17.61
C GLY A 466 -1.15 5.74 -18.51
N ASP A 467 -0.67 5.85 -19.75
CA ASP A 467 -1.15 6.86 -20.70
C ASP A 467 -2.56 6.59 -21.20
N ILE A 468 -2.97 5.33 -21.37
CA ILE A 468 -4.36 4.96 -21.67
C ILE A 468 -5.27 5.43 -20.53
N ILE A 469 -4.95 5.06 -19.28
CA ILE A 469 -5.77 5.42 -18.12
C ILE A 469 -5.80 6.93 -17.89
N ARG A 470 -4.67 7.63 -18.03
CA ARG A 470 -4.60 9.10 -17.88
C ARG A 470 -5.20 9.87 -19.05
N GLY A 471 -5.50 9.20 -20.18
CA GLY A 471 -6.04 9.85 -21.38
C GLY A 471 -4.99 10.61 -22.17
N ARG A 472 -3.72 10.22 -22.02
CA ARG A 472 -2.56 10.79 -22.70
C ARG A 472 -2.07 9.94 -23.87
N ASP A 473 -2.58 8.71 -24.01
CA ASP A 473 -2.20 7.82 -25.09
C ASP A 473 -2.51 8.44 -26.46
N ILE A 474 -1.54 8.36 -27.37
CA ILE A 474 -1.59 9.04 -28.67
C ILE A 474 -2.39 8.21 -29.68
N TRP A 475 -2.49 6.89 -29.51
CA TRP A 475 -3.18 5.96 -30.41
C TRP A 475 -4.61 5.71 -29.91
N ASP A 476 -5.42 6.78 -29.87
CA ASP A 476 -6.70 6.80 -29.16
C ASP A 476 -7.94 6.73 -30.06
N ASN A 477 -7.77 6.75 -31.38
CA ASN A 477 -8.88 6.75 -32.35
C ASN A 477 -9.20 5.37 -32.93
N GLU A 478 -8.44 4.33 -32.57
CA GLU A 478 -8.77 2.93 -32.82
C GLU A 478 -10.10 2.56 -32.11
N THR A 479 -10.89 1.65 -32.68
CA THR A 479 -12.26 1.34 -32.21
C THR A 479 -12.31 0.94 -30.73
N GLY A 480 -11.41 0.07 -30.27
CA GLY A 480 -11.31 -0.32 -28.86
C GLY A 480 -10.84 0.85 -27.99
N MET A 481 -9.87 1.64 -28.45
CA MET A 481 -9.36 2.79 -27.69
C MET A 481 -10.39 3.93 -27.57
N LYS A 482 -11.22 4.14 -28.60
CA LYS A 482 -12.36 5.08 -28.57
C LYS A 482 -13.36 4.69 -27.50
N LYS A 483 -13.71 3.40 -27.43
CA LYS A 483 -14.54 2.87 -26.35
C LYS A 483 -13.91 3.21 -24.99
N ILE A 484 -12.60 2.96 -24.82
CA ILE A 484 -11.90 3.32 -23.58
C ILE A 484 -12.08 4.79 -23.22
N ARG A 485 -11.85 5.66 -24.19
CA ARG A 485 -12.00 7.11 -24.02
C ARG A 485 -13.43 7.51 -23.64
N GLU A 486 -14.45 6.81 -24.13
CA GLU A 486 -15.87 7.14 -23.90
C GLU A 486 -16.37 6.76 -22.51
N TYR A 487 -15.95 5.63 -21.92
CA TYR A 487 -16.41 5.26 -20.57
C TYR A 487 -15.54 5.74 -19.42
N LEU A 488 -14.27 6.11 -19.65
CA LEU A 488 -13.43 6.66 -18.58
C LEU A 488 -14.07 7.89 -17.91
N PRO A 489 -14.65 8.87 -18.64
CA PRO A 489 -15.40 9.96 -18.01
C PRO A 489 -16.52 9.50 -17.09
N THR A 490 -17.29 8.48 -17.48
CA THR A 490 -18.38 7.93 -16.66
C THR A 490 -17.84 7.30 -15.37
N ILE A 491 -16.82 6.45 -15.48
CA ILE A 491 -16.20 5.78 -14.31
C ILE A 491 -15.63 6.83 -13.36
N PHE A 492 -14.86 7.78 -13.89
CA PHE A 492 -14.20 8.80 -13.07
C PHE A 492 -15.17 9.85 -12.53
N GLY A 493 -16.30 10.10 -13.19
CA GLY A 493 -17.39 10.90 -12.63
C GLY A 493 -17.95 10.27 -11.35
N THR A 494 -18.25 8.98 -11.37
CA THR A 494 -18.74 8.27 -10.17
C THR A 494 -17.69 8.23 -9.05
N ILE A 495 -16.40 8.10 -9.39
CA ILE A 495 -15.30 8.19 -8.40
C ILE A 495 -15.24 9.61 -7.81
N LYS A 496 -15.36 10.64 -8.66
CA LYS A 496 -15.31 12.05 -8.28
C LYS A 496 -16.43 12.42 -7.29
N ASP A 497 -17.63 11.90 -7.49
CA ASP A 497 -18.81 12.19 -6.66
C ASP A 497 -18.69 11.70 -5.20
N LYS A 498 -17.72 10.81 -4.90
CA LYS A 498 -17.43 10.33 -3.54
C LYS A 498 -16.22 10.98 -2.89
N LEU A 499 -15.57 11.88 -3.59
CA LEU A 499 -14.48 12.65 -3.02
C LEU A 499 -15.02 13.60 -1.92
N PRO A 500 -14.28 13.79 -0.81
CA PRO A 500 -14.72 14.66 0.27
C PRO A 500 -14.87 16.12 -0.18
N ASN A 501 -15.79 16.84 0.46
CA ASN A 501 -15.91 18.29 0.28
C ASN A 501 -14.62 19.01 0.76
N GLY A 502 -14.26 20.11 0.09
CA GLY A 502 -13.10 20.94 0.48
C GLY A 502 -11.75 20.49 -0.09
N ILE A 503 -11.76 19.66 -1.13
CA ILE A 503 -10.56 19.34 -1.92
C ILE A 503 -10.03 20.61 -2.58
N LYS A 504 -8.70 20.76 -2.59
CA LYS A 504 -8.04 21.93 -3.18
C LYS A 504 -7.96 21.86 -4.70
N HIS A 505 -7.91 20.64 -5.25
CA HIS A 505 -7.88 20.42 -6.69
C HIS A 505 -9.26 20.59 -7.33
N ASN A 506 -9.29 21.33 -8.43
CA ASN A 506 -10.43 21.36 -9.33
C ASN A 506 -10.38 20.11 -10.24
N TYR A 507 -11.39 19.24 -10.12
CA TYR A 507 -11.61 18.06 -10.97
C TYR A 507 -12.88 18.20 -11.82
N GLU A 508 -13.28 19.42 -12.17
CA GLU A 508 -14.51 19.69 -12.95
C GLU A 508 -14.29 19.57 -14.47
N ASP A 509 -13.10 19.19 -14.95
CA ASP A 509 -12.91 18.96 -16.38
C ASP A 509 -13.74 17.74 -16.83
N PRO A 510 -14.48 17.80 -17.96
CA PRO A 510 -15.41 16.72 -18.35
C PRO A 510 -14.78 15.34 -18.53
N ASN A 511 -13.46 15.28 -18.75
CA ASN A 511 -12.72 14.04 -18.96
C ASN A 511 -11.96 13.58 -17.71
N TYR A 512 -12.09 14.33 -16.61
CA TYR A 512 -11.44 14.12 -15.33
C TYR A 512 -9.93 13.85 -15.44
N ILE A 513 -9.24 14.52 -16.37
CA ILE A 513 -7.82 14.25 -16.68
C ILE A 513 -6.94 14.38 -15.43
N LYS A 514 -7.13 15.44 -14.65
CA LYS A 514 -6.32 15.63 -13.43
C LYS A 514 -6.62 14.57 -12.37
N LEU A 515 -7.89 14.16 -12.25
CA LEU A 515 -8.29 13.09 -11.32
C LEU A 515 -7.70 11.75 -11.76
N ARG A 516 -7.65 11.47 -13.06
CA ARG A 516 -7.07 10.25 -13.64
C ARG A 516 -5.56 10.20 -13.46
N GLU A 517 -4.88 11.34 -13.50
CA GLU A 517 -3.46 11.46 -13.18
C GLU A 517 -3.17 11.15 -11.71
N ASP A 518 -3.94 11.77 -10.81
CA ASP A 518 -3.81 11.53 -9.37
C ASP A 518 -4.21 10.08 -9.02
N TRP A 519 -5.22 9.51 -9.68
CA TRP A 519 -5.63 8.11 -9.55
C TRP A 519 -4.54 7.16 -10.03
N TRP A 520 -3.92 7.45 -11.18
CA TRP A 520 -2.79 6.64 -11.65
C TRP A 520 -1.64 6.69 -10.66
N GLU A 521 -1.27 7.86 -10.14
CA GLU A 521 -0.21 7.96 -9.11
C GLU A 521 -0.57 7.18 -7.84
N ALA A 522 -1.85 7.19 -7.43
CA ALA A 522 -2.33 6.44 -6.27
C ALA A 522 -2.32 4.91 -6.47
N ASN A 523 -2.40 4.43 -7.72
CA ASN A 523 -2.60 2.99 -8.01
C ASN A 523 -1.46 2.34 -8.82
N ARG A 524 -0.55 3.12 -9.41
CA ARG A 524 0.50 2.63 -10.33
C ARG A 524 1.42 1.56 -9.71
N HIS A 525 1.63 1.61 -8.40
CA HIS A 525 2.42 0.59 -7.70
C HIS A 525 1.71 -0.78 -7.73
N GLN A 526 0.38 -0.81 -7.56
CA GLN A 526 -0.43 -2.03 -7.66
C GLN A 526 -0.42 -2.59 -9.09
N VAL A 527 -0.50 -1.70 -10.10
CA VAL A 527 -0.39 -2.07 -11.52
C VAL A 527 0.95 -2.74 -11.81
N TRP A 528 2.05 -2.15 -11.32
CA TRP A 528 3.38 -2.75 -11.47
C TRP A 528 3.49 -4.11 -10.74
N ARG A 529 2.91 -4.25 -9.55
CA ARG A 529 2.85 -5.54 -8.84
C ARG A 529 2.11 -6.61 -9.65
N ALA A 530 0.97 -6.28 -10.24
CA ALA A 530 0.21 -7.21 -11.09
C ALA A 530 1.03 -7.66 -12.31
N MET A 531 1.82 -6.77 -12.92
CA MET A 531 2.77 -7.15 -13.97
C MET A 531 3.85 -8.12 -13.45
N LYS A 532 4.42 -7.87 -12.27
CA LYS A 532 5.41 -8.76 -11.63
C LYS A 532 4.82 -10.12 -11.22
N CYS A 533 3.53 -10.22 -10.89
CA CYS A 533 2.87 -11.49 -10.59
C CYS A 533 2.94 -12.48 -11.76
N ALA A 534 2.98 -11.98 -13.01
CA ALA A 534 3.18 -12.83 -14.18
C ALA A 534 4.58 -13.49 -14.19
N MET A 535 5.60 -12.78 -13.69
CA MET A 535 6.98 -13.28 -13.59
C MET A 535 7.13 -14.34 -12.50
N LYS A 536 6.46 -14.21 -11.36
CA LYS A 536 6.58 -15.21 -10.27
C LYS A 536 6.06 -16.61 -10.67
N ASN A 537 5.15 -16.69 -11.64
CA ASN A 537 4.63 -17.95 -12.15
C ASN A 537 5.44 -18.52 -13.34
N GLY A 538 6.44 -17.80 -13.84
CA GLY A 538 7.39 -18.29 -14.83
C GLY A 538 8.80 -17.98 -14.37
N ASN A 539 9.50 -18.97 -13.81
CA ASN A 539 10.88 -18.93 -13.29
C ASN A 539 11.79 -17.86 -13.93
N ILE A 540 11.67 -16.62 -13.48
CA ILE A 540 12.64 -15.55 -13.70
C ILE A 540 12.89 -14.98 -12.30
N ASP A 541 13.91 -15.53 -11.65
CA ASP A 541 14.37 -15.05 -10.35
C ASP A 541 14.89 -13.61 -10.47
N LYS A 542 14.48 -12.82 -9.48
CA LYS A 542 14.93 -11.48 -9.03
C LYS A 542 15.80 -10.62 -9.93
#